data_AF-A0A7C3EPZ7-F1
#
_entry.id   AF-A0A7C3EPZ7-F1
#
_cell.length_a   1.000
_cell.length_b   1.000
_cell.length_c   1.000
_cell.angle_alpha   90.00
_cell.angle_beta   90.00
_cell.angle_gamma   90.00
#
_symmetry.space_group_name_H-M   'P 1'
#
loop_
_entity.id
_entity.type
_entity.pdbx_description
1 polymer ?
#
loop_
_entity_poly.entity_id
_entity_poly.type
_entity_poly.pdbx_seq_one_letter_code
_entity_poly.pdbx_strand_id
1 'polypeptide(L)'
;MRILIIIVMLCFLFTSNSVLSETITFNYSGGITKVSTDNGLTWNYVKKFGNKIEINRLGGLKKISDDFGRTWRILYNHPVFTENYLSFYCSGNFLFIPEISLKNISQLRVYDSNGKYITDLSHKASELSINKIELPDFLINGVYFLCIEESSSTRIVCKFMINR
;
A
#
# COMPACT_ATOMS: atom_id res chain seq x y z
N MET A 1 -21.70 -60.97 1.55
CA MET A 1 -20.89 -60.29 2.58
C MET A 1 -19.73 -59.45 2.04
N ARG A 2 -18.91 -59.96 1.09
CA ARG A 2 -17.73 -59.22 0.57
C ARG A 2 -18.05 -57.90 -0.14
N ILE A 3 -19.15 -57.83 -0.90
CA ILE A 3 -19.58 -56.61 -1.60
C ILE A 3 -20.00 -55.50 -0.64
N LEU A 4 -20.67 -55.85 0.47
CA LEU A 4 -21.09 -54.88 1.48
C LEU A 4 -19.89 -54.19 2.14
N ILE A 5 -18.83 -54.94 2.42
CA ILE A 5 -17.59 -54.40 3.03
C ILE A 5 -16.91 -53.41 2.08
N ILE A 6 -16.88 -53.72 0.78
CA ILE A 6 -16.30 -52.82 -0.24
C ILE A 6 -17.11 -51.53 -0.36
N ILE A 7 -18.45 -51.62 -0.36
CA ILE A 7 -19.31 -50.43 -0.40
C ILE A 7 -19.10 -49.57 0.85
N VAL A 8 -19.03 -50.18 2.04
CA VAL A 8 -18.78 -49.45 3.29
C VAL A 8 -17.40 -48.79 3.30
N MET A 9 -16.36 -49.45 2.79
CA MET A 9 -15.03 -48.83 2.65
C MET A 9 -15.02 -47.70 1.62
N LEU A 10 -15.70 -47.85 0.48
CA LEU A 10 -15.85 -46.77 -0.49
C LEU A 10 -16.56 -45.57 0.14
N CYS A 11 -17.67 -45.79 0.87
CA CYS A 11 -18.38 -44.71 1.56
C CYS A 11 -17.50 -44.01 2.62
N PHE A 12 -16.61 -44.73 3.31
CA PHE A 12 -15.63 -44.13 4.23
C PHE A 12 -14.56 -43.30 3.52
N LEU A 13 -14.17 -43.66 2.29
CA LEU A 13 -13.22 -42.90 1.49
C LEU A 13 -13.82 -41.62 0.89
N PHE A 14 -15.15 -41.59 0.66
CA PHE A 14 -15.84 -40.40 0.13
C PHE A 14 -16.28 -39.41 1.20
N THR A 15 -16.37 -39.81 2.47
CA THR A 15 -16.82 -38.94 3.57
C THR A 15 -15.70 -38.16 4.25
N SER A 16 -14.44 -38.52 4.03
CA SER A 16 -13.28 -37.89 4.70
C SER A 16 -12.81 -36.57 4.06
N ASN A 17 -13.33 -36.19 2.88
CA ASN A 17 -12.87 -35.01 2.15
C ASN A 17 -13.84 -33.82 2.16
N SER A 18 -14.94 -33.91 2.92
CA SER A 18 -15.84 -32.77 3.15
C SER A 18 -15.28 -31.89 4.27
N VAL A 19 -14.06 -31.35 4.10
CA VAL A 19 -13.57 -30.30 4.98
C VAL A 19 -14.43 -29.07 4.69
N LEU A 20 -15.42 -28.83 5.56
CA LEU A 20 -16.17 -27.58 5.57
C LEU A 20 -15.14 -26.46 5.72
N SER A 21 -14.97 -25.69 4.65
CA SER A 21 -14.05 -24.56 4.68
C SER A 21 -14.73 -23.43 5.43
N GLU A 22 -14.29 -23.18 6.65
CA GLU A 22 -14.77 -22.07 7.46
C GLU A 22 -14.15 -20.77 6.95
N THR A 23 -15.00 -19.78 6.72
CA THR A 23 -14.55 -18.44 6.38
C THR A 23 -14.15 -17.72 7.66
N ILE A 24 -12.84 -17.48 7.85
CA ILE A 24 -12.30 -16.76 9.01
C ILE A 24 -12.12 -15.29 8.65
N THR A 25 -12.67 -14.40 9.48
CA THR A 25 -12.56 -12.95 9.28
C THR A 25 -11.86 -12.30 10.46
N PHE A 26 -10.78 -11.56 10.21
CA PHE A 26 -10.13 -10.70 11.20
C PHE A 26 -10.34 -9.23 10.87
N ASN A 27 -10.83 -8.49 11.87
CA ASN A 27 -10.98 -7.05 11.83
C ASN A 27 -9.89 -6.41 12.70
N TYR A 28 -9.00 -5.65 12.07
CA TYR A 28 -7.93 -4.95 12.77
C TYR A 28 -8.37 -3.55 13.17
N SER A 29 -7.77 -3.01 14.24
CA SER A 29 -7.89 -1.60 14.58
C SER A 29 -7.32 -0.74 13.43
N GLY A 30 -8.16 0.11 12.85
CA GLY A 30 -7.85 0.84 11.61
C GLY A 30 -8.54 0.33 10.36
N GLY A 31 -9.65 -0.41 10.48
CA GLY A 31 -10.60 -0.66 9.39
C GLY A 31 -10.11 -1.62 8.31
N ILE A 32 -9.04 -2.38 8.59
CA ILE A 32 -8.53 -3.43 7.72
C ILE A 32 -9.28 -4.72 8.06
N THR A 33 -9.87 -5.34 7.04
CA THR A 33 -10.48 -6.66 7.16
C THR A 33 -9.71 -7.65 6.31
N LYS A 34 -9.24 -8.73 6.93
CA LYS A 34 -8.69 -9.89 6.24
C LYS A 34 -9.67 -11.05 6.31
N VAL A 35 -9.81 -11.76 5.20
CA VAL A 35 -10.66 -12.94 5.11
C VAL A 35 -9.81 -14.10 4.60
N SER A 36 -9.97 -15.24 5.25
CA SER A 36 -9.50 -16.53 4.78
C SER A 36 -10.71 -17.40 4.47
N THR A 37 -10.67 -18.10 3.33
CA THR A 37 -11.71 -19.05 2.91
C THR A 37 -11.19 -20.48 2.91
N ASP A 38 -10.06 -20.73 3.56
CA ASP A 38 -9.32 -21.99 3.59
C ASP A 38 -8.77 -22.26 5.00
N ASN A 39 -9.59 -22.00 6.02
CA ASN A 39 -9.27 -22.26 7.43
C ASN A 39 -8.00 -21.57 7.94
N GLY A 40 -7.69 -20.38 7.41
CA GLY A 40 -6.57 -19.55 7.84
C GLY A 40 -5.25 -19.82 7.11
N LEU A 41 -5.23 -20.70 6.10
CA LEU A 41 -4.03 -21.02 5.32
C LEU A 41 -3.60 -19.85 4.42
N THR A 42 -4.55 -19.18 3.76
CA THR A 42 -4.31 -17.98 2.96
C THR A 42 -5.21 -16.82 3.38
N TRP A 43 -4.73 -15.60 3.18
CA TRP A 43 -5.40 -14.39 3.64
C TRP A 43 -5.53 -13.37 2.52
N ASN A 44 -6.76 -12.97 2.23
CA ASN A 44 -7.09 -11.92 1.29
C ASN A 44 -7.49 -10.64 2.01
N TYR A 45 -7.06 -9.50 1.49
CA TYR A 45 -7.49 -8.19 1.96
C TYR A 45 -8.82 -7.84 1.29
N VAL A 46 -9.90 -7.78 2.06
CA VAL A 46 -11.25 -7.47 1.52
C VAL A 46 -11.55 -5.98 1.59
N LYS A 47 -11.02 -5.29 2.61
CA LYS A 47 -11.17 -3.84 2.76
C LYS A 47 -9.80 -3.21 2.96
N LYS A 48 -9.36 -2.45 1.95
CA LYS A 48 -8.12 -1.68 1.99
C LYS A 48 -8.47 -0.23 2.27
N PHE A 49 -7.99 0.23 3.41
CA PHE A 49 -8.00 1.62 3.86
C PHE A 49 -9.37 2.13 4.38
N GLY A 50 -9.26 3.02 5.35
CA GLY A 50 -10.34 3.47 6.22
C GLY A 50 -11.37 4.38 5.57
N ASN A 51 -12.06 5.15 6.40
CA ASN A 51 -12.88 6.24 5.88
C ASN A 51 -11.97 7.27 5.20
N LYS A 52 -12.38 7.69 4.00
CA LYS A 52 -11.76 8.79 3.28
C LYS A 52 -11.92 10.08 4.09
N ILE A 53 -10.81 10.72 4.42
CA ILE A 53 -10.76 12.06 5.02
C ILE A 53 -10.39 13.04 3.92
N GLU A 54 -11.23 14.05 3.72
CA GLU A 54 -11.05 15.08 2.71
C GLU A 54 -11.06 16.46 3.36
N ILE A 55 -10.02 17.25 3.14
CA ILE A 55 -9.90 18.63 3.60
C ILE A 55 -9.78 19.52 2.36
N ASN A 56 -10.82 20.30 2.10
CA ASN A 56 -10.84 21.28 1.03
C ASN A 56 -10.34 22.63 1.58
N ARG A 57 -9.40 23.28 0.88
CA ARG A 57 -8.88 24.61 1.20
C ARG A 57 -9.31 25.61 0.12
N LEU A 58 -9.35 26.89 0.50
CA LEU A 58 -9.57 28.00 -0.43
C LEU A 58 -8.50 27.97 -1.54
N GLY A 59 -8.89 28.27 -2.78
CA GLY A 59 -8.00 28.24 -3.95
C GLY A 59 -7.91 26.89 -4.68
N GLY A 60 -8.87 25.98 -4.47
CA GLY A 60 -8.94 24.69 -5.20
C GLY A 60 -7.99 23.61 -4.69
N LEU A 61 -7.27 23.88 -3.60
CA LEU A 61 -6.35 22.93 -2.99
C LEU A 61 -7.11 21.90 -2.16
N LYS A 62 -6.78 20.63 -2.33
CA LYS A 62 -7.46 19.53 -1.65
C LYS A 62 -6.45 18.58 -1.00
N LYS A 63 -6.71 18.19 0.24
CA LYS A 63 -5.90 17.21 0.97
C LYS A 63 -6.75 15.96 1.26
N ILE A 64 -6.34 14.80 0.78
CA ILE A 64 -7.11 13.55 0.91
C ILE A 64 -6.28 12.50 1.63
N SER A 65 -6.91 11.72 2.50
CA SER A 65 -6.36 10.49 3.05
C SER A 65 -7.40 9.39 2.92
N ASP A 66 -7.01 8.24 2.38
CA ASP A 66 -7.90 7.07 2.32
C ASP A 66 -7.69 6.13 3.51
N ASP A 67 -6.75 6.43 4.42
CA ASP A 67 -6.25 5.53 5.45
C ASP A 67 -6.26 6.15 6.87
N PHE A 68 -7.34 6.84 7.21
CA PHE A 68 -7.52 7.52 8.51
C PHE A 68 -6.44 8.58 8.83
N GLY A 69 -5.90 9.25 7.83
CA GLY A 69 -4.90 10.30 7.99
C GLY A 69 -3.47 9.80 8.19
N ARG A 70 -3.20 8.51 7.98
CA ARG A 70 -1.83 7.96 8.05
C ARG A 70 -1.00 8.50 6.89
N THR A 71 -1.50 8.37 5.67
CA THR A 71 -0.95 8.98 4.46
C THR A 71 -1.84 10.12 4.01
N TRP A 72 -1.24 11.13 3.38
CA TRP A 72 -1.95 12.31 2.90
C TRP A 72 -1.51 12.64 1.49
N ARG A 73 -2.49 12.93 0.63
CA ARG A 73 -2.35 13.44 -0.72
C ARG A 73 -2.61 14.94 -0.69
N ILE A 74 -1.73 15.78 -1.26
CA ILE A 74 -1.99 17.22 -1.47
C ILE A 74 -2.14 17.43 -2.97
N LEU A 75 -3.36 17.73 -3.41
CA LEU A 75 -3.65 18.06 -4.80
C LEU A 75 -3.48 19.57 -4.98
N TYR A 76 -2.44 19.94 -5.73
CA TYR A 76 -2.31 21.28 -6.28
C TYR A 76 -3.09 21.36 -7.58
N ASN A 77 -3.63 22.55 -7.86
CA ASN A 77 -4.53 22.89 -8.95
C ASN A 77 -3.93 22.55 -10.34
N HIS A 78 -3.91 21.27 -10.72
CA HIS A 78 -3.43 20.77 -11.99
C HIS A 78 -4.55 19.94 -12.65
N PRO A 79 -4.94 20.24 -13.90
CA PRO A 79 -6.19 19.75 -14.48
C PRO A 79 -6.20 18.27 -14.89
N VAL A 80 -5.12 17.52 -14.71
CA VAL A 80 -5.04 16.13 -15.20
C VAL A 80 -4.20 15.28 -14.25
N PHE A 81 -4.82 14.78 -13.19
CA PHE A 81 -4.44 13.48 -12.63
C PHE A 81 -5.71 12.63 -12.63
N THR A 82 -5.73 11.61 -13.47
CA THR A 82 -6.70 10.51 -13.37
C THR A 82 -6.60 9.88 -11.97
N GLU A 83 -7.71 9.36 -11.47
CA GLU A 83 -8.00 8.99 -10.07
C GLU A 83 -7.14 7.87 -9.45
N ASN A 84 -5.88 7.70 -9.88
CA ASN A 84 -5.01 6.65 -9.40
C ASN A 84 -4.26 7.07 -8.12
N TYR A 85 -4.60 6.33 -7.08
CA TYR A 85 -4.19 6.36 -5.67
C TYR A 85 -2.67 6.39 -5.47
N LEU A 86 -2.14 7.45 -4.84
CA LEU A 86 -0.73 7.55 -4.45
C LEU A 86 -0.58 7.45 -2.92
N SER A 87 -0.65 6.23 -2.36
CA SER A 87 -0.27 5.98 -0.96
C SER A 87 1.11 5.35 -0.92
N PHE A 88 2.13 6.12 -0.54
CA PHE A 88 3.47 5.58 -0.32
C PHE A 88 3.50 4.91 1.04
N TYR A 89 4.06 3.70 1.13
CA TYR A 89 4.22 3.02 2.40
C TYR A 89 5.62 2.42 2.51
N CYS A 90 6.11 2.34 3.74
CA CYS A 90 7.38 1.69 4.03
C CYS A 90 7.14 0.30 4.60
N SER A 91 7.97 -0.67 4.18
CA SER A 91 8.11 -1.95 4.85
C SER A 91 9.61 -2.26 4.99
N GLY A 92 10.10 -2.26 6.23
CA GLY A 92 11.53 -2.32 6.52
C GLY A 92 12.29 -1.14 5.90
N ASN A 93 13.25 -1.47 5.04
CA ASN A 93 14.08 -0.48 4.36
C ASN A 93 13.52 -0.02 3.01
N PHE A 94 12.36 -0.52 2.59
CA PHE A 94 11.83 -0.23 1.27
C PHE A 94 10.66 0.74 1.35
N LEU A 95 10.72 1.78 0.51
CA LEU A 95 9.60 2.64 0.16
C LEU A 95 8.90 2.06 -1.06
N PHE A 96 7.64 1.68 -0.91
CA PHE A 96 6.82 1.21 -2.00
C PHE A 96 6.08 2.40 -2.62
N ILE A 97 6.26 2.53 -3.92
CA ILE A 97 5.71 3.62 -4.71
C ILE A 97 4.65 3.00 -5.63
N PRO A 98 3.38 3.41 -5.52
CA PRO A 98 2.33 2.95 -6.43
C PRO A 98 2.72 3.28 -7.86
N GLU A 99 2.23 2.50 -8.81
CA GLU A 99 2.61 2.61 -10.20
C GLU A 99 2.25 4.01 -10.75
N ILE A 100 3.26 4.87 -10.82
CA ILE A 100 3.14 6.20 -11.41
C ILE A 100 3.88 6.14 -12.74
N SER A 101 3.21 6.51 -13.83
CA SER A 101 3.86 6.75 -15.12
C SER A 101 4.69 8.03 -15.06
N LEU A 102 5.76 8.02 -14.27
CA LEU A 102 6.72 9.11 -14.20
C LEU A 102 7.69 8.98 -15.37
N LYS A 103 7.92 10.07 -16.09
CA LYS A 103 8.88 10.11 -17.19
C LYS A 103 9.92 11.17 -16.88
N ASN A 104 11.20 10.81 -17.09
CA ASN A 104 12.31 11.75 -16.97
C ASN A 104 12.38 12.43 -15.60
N ILE A 105 12.49 11.63 -14.53
CA ILE A 105 12.69 12.14 -13.18
C ILE A 105 14.04 12.84 -13.12
N SER A 106 14.03 14.15 -12.89
CA SER A 106 15.21 14.98 -12.77
C SER A 106 15.73 15.01 -11.34
N GLN A 107 14.83 14.94 -10.36
CA GLN A 107 15.19 14.97 -8.94
C GLN A 107 14.27 14.07 -8.11
N LEU A 108 14.88 13.40 -7.12
CA LEU A 108 14.18 12.63 -6.11
C LEU A 108 14.77 12.94 -4.75
N ARG A 109 14.07 13.71 -3.91
CA ARG A 109 14.61 14.21 -2.64
C ARG A 109 13.72 13.89 -1.45
N VAL A 110 14.34 13.63 -0.32
CA VAL A 110 13.65 13.37 0.96
C VAL A 110 13.80 14.57 1.88
N TYR A 111 12.70 14.95 2.52
CA TYR A 111 12.61 16.00 3.51
C TYR A 111 12.00 15.45 4.80
N ASP A 112 12.35 16.04 5.94
CA ASP A 112 11.73 15.72 7.22
C ASP A 112 10.36 16.39 7.39
N SER A 113 9.70 16.14 8.53
CA SER A 113 8.40 16.72 8.86
C SER A 113 8.38 18.26 8.99
N ASN A 114 9.54 18.89 9.16
CA ASN A 114 9.70 20.35 9.21
C ASN A 114 10.02 20.94 7.82
N GLY A 115 10.09 20.12 6.77
CA GLY A 115 10.47 20.54 5.43
C GLY A 115 11.97 20.74 5.25
N LYS A 116 12.81 20.28 6.18
CA LYS A 116 14.27 20.34 6.04
C LYS A 116 14.74 19.24 5.10
N TYR A 117 15.62 19.59 4.16
CA TYR A 117 16.25 18.62 3.26
C TYR A 117 17.09 17.60 4.05
N ILE A 118 16.94 16.32 3.69
CA ILE A 118 17.64 15.21 4.33
C ILE A 118 18.60 14.53 3.34
N THR A 119 18.10 14.08 2.19
CA THR A 119 18.92 13.32 1.24
C THR A 119 18.37 13.34 -0.18
N ASP A 120 19.23 13.04 -1.15
CA ASP A 120 18.93 12.93 -2.57
C ASP A 120 19.04 11.46 -3.01
N LEU A 121 17.94 10.94 -3.54
CA LEU A 121 17.78 9.59 -4.04
C LEU A 121 17.71 9.55 -5.58
N SER A 122 18.08 10.62 -6.29
CA SER A 122 17.97 10.70 -7.76
C SER A 122 18.77 9.61 -8.48
N HIS A 123 19.85 9.12 -7.87
CA HIS A 123 20.60 7.97 -8.38
C HIS A 123 19.78 6.67 -8.40
N LYS A 124 18.72 6.58 -7.58
CA LYS A 124 17.74 5.47 -7.54
C LYS A 124 16.52 5.74 -8.40
N ALA A 125 16.52 6.79 -9.23
CA ALA A 125 15.36 7.14 -10.05
C ALA A 125 14.96 6.00 -11.02
N SER A 126 15.91 5.18 -11.45
CA SER A 126 15.64 3.99 -12.27
C SER A 126 14.87 2.91 -11.52
N GLU A 127 14.99 2.81 -10.20
CA GLU A 127 14.29 1.84 -9.35
C GLU A 127 12.78 2.12 -9.24
N LEU A 128 12.34 3.35 -9.55
CA LEU A 128 10.91 3.70 -9.61
C LEU A 128 10.14 2.87 -10.62
N SER A 129 10.80 2.37 -11.68
CA SER A 129 10.19 1.44 -12.64
C SER A 129 9.77 0.10 -12.02
N ILE A 130 10.29 -0.22 -10.82
CA ILE A 130 10.04 -1.47 -10.08
C ILE A 130 9.12 -1.21 -8.87
N ASN A 131 8.49 -0.02 -8.78
CA ASN A 131 7.55 0.35 -7.72
C ASN A 131 8.13 0.27 -6.29
N LYS A 132 9.46 0.28 -6.15
CA LYS A 132 10.14 0.24 -4.86
C LYS A 132 11.45 1.04 -4.91
N ILE A 133 11.79 1.68 -3.80
CA ILE A 133 13.08 2.35 -3.59
C ILE A 133 13.62 1.90 -2.25
N GLU A 134 14.89 1.51 -2.20
CA GLU A 134 15.56 1.26 -0.93
C GLU A 134 15.92 2.59 -0.25
N LEU A 135 15.43 2.77 0.98
CA LEU A 135 15.68 3.93 1.82
C LEU A 135 17.01 3.76 2.58
N PRO A 136 17.82 4.82 2.71
CA PRO A 136 19.03 4.79 3.51
C PRO A 136 18.79 4.40 4.97
N ASP A 137 19.75 3.72 5.59
CA ASP A 137 19.63 3.22 6.97
C ASP A 137 19.60 4.31 8.04
N PHE A 138 20.14 5.49 7.75
CA PHE A 138 20.10 6.62 8.67
C PHE A 138 18.69 7.23 8.81
N LEU A 139 17.74 6.87 7.93
CA LEU A 139 16.35 7.28 8.08
C LEU A 139 15.67 6.44 9.17
N ILE A 140 15.52 7.04 10.33
CA ILE A 140 14.88 6.45 11.51
C ILE A 140 13.36 6.64 11.50
N ASN A 141 12.68 6.11 12.51
CA ASN A 141 11.24 6.24 12.69
C ASN A 141 10.79 7.69 12.66
N GLY A 142 9.81 7.99 11.81
CA GLY A 142 9.37 9.36 11.60
C GLY A 142 8.50 9.55 10.37
N VAL A 143 8.09 10.81 10.19
CA VAL A 143 7.33 11.28 9.04
C VAL A 143 8.28 12.01 8.10
N TYR A 144 8.23 11.63 6.83
CA TYR A 144 9.06 12.21 5.78
C TYR A 144 8.22 12.57 4.56
N PHE A 145 8.80 13.41 3.70
CA PHE A 145 8.23 13.77 2.42
C PHE A 145 9.20 13.42 1.31
N LEU A 146 8.71 12.72 0.30
CA LEU A 146 9.41 12.49 -0.95
C LEU A 146 8.95 13.54 -1.97
N CYS A 147 9.90 14.31 -2.49
CA CYS A 147 9.70 15.22 -3.59
C CYS A 147 10.26 14.57 -4.86
N ILE A 148 9.40 14.39 -5.85
CA ILE A 148 9.74 13.90 -7.18
C ILE A 148 9.59 15.08 -8.15
N GLU A 149 10.65 15.43 -8.86
CA GLU A 149 10.60 16.43 -9.93
C GLU A 149 10.86 15.75 -11.27
N GLU A 150 9.99 16.03 -12.24
CA GLU A 150 10.21 15.67 -13.65
C GLU A 150 10.86 16.84 -14.38
N SER A 151 11.65 16.54 -15.42
CA SER A 151 12.27 17.57 -16.29
C SER A 151 11.25 18.52 -16.93
N SER A 152 9.98 18.11 -17.03
CA SER A 152 8.84 18.88 -17.55
C SER A 152 8.25 19.89 -16.56
N SER A 153 8.85 20.07 -15.38
CA SER A 153 8.39 20.94 -14.28
C SER A 153 7.23 20.37 -13.43
N THR A 154 6.87 19.10 -13.59
CA THR A 154 5.95 18.43 -12.66
C THR A 154 6.66 18.20 -11.33
N ARG A 155 6.11 18.70 -10.22
CA ARG A 155 6.57 18.38 -8.87
C ARG A 155 5.50 17.62 -8.10
N ILE A 156 5.83 16.41 -7.65
CA ILE A 156 4.98 15.58 -6.82
C ILE A 156 5.59 15.50 -5.43
N VAL A 157 4.79 15.81 -4.40
CA VAL A 157 5.21 15.72 -3.00
C VAL A 157 4.33 14.72 -2.28
N CYS A 158 4.94 13.66 -1.75
CA CYS A 158 4.24 12.57 -1.10
C CYS A 158 4.74 12.37 0.32
N LYS A 159 3.81 12.22 1.27
CA LYS A 159 4.13 11.87 2.66
C LYS A 159 4.32 10.36 2.77
N PHE A 160 5.36 9.94 3.49
CA PHE A 160 5.52 8.55 3.94
C PHE A 160 5.93 8.50 5.41
N MET A 161 5.76 7.33 6.04
CA MET A 161 6.13 7.11 7.44
C MET A 161 7.01 5.88 7.55
N ILE A 162 8.10 6.00 8.29
CA ILE A 162 9.00 4.89 8.64
C ILE A 162 8.65 4.44 10.06
N ASN A 163 8.46 3.14 10.23
CA ASN A 163 8.24 2.48 11.53
C ASN A 163 9.02 1.15 11.53
N ARG A 164 10.32 1.24 11.82
CA ARG A 164 11.28 0.15 11.98
C ARG A 164 11.44 -0.22 13.46
#